data_AF-A0A838EWE9-F1
#
_entry.id   AF-A0A838EWE9-F1
#
_cell.length_a   1.000
_cell.length_b   1.000
_cell.length_c   1.000
_cell.angle_alpha   90.00
_cell.angle_beta   90.00
_cell.angle_gamma   90.00
#
_symmetry.space_group_name_H-M   'P 1'
#
loop_
_entity.id
_entity.type
_entity.pdbx_description
1 polymer ?
#
loop_
_entity_poly.entity_id
_entity_poly.type
_entity_poly.pdbx_seq_one_letter_code
_entity_poly.pdbx_strand_id
1 'polypeptide(L)'
;MSHTFTVCPKCKSLNKLSIEKATANQAVCGKCGNNLVLHGLVSEVNTEDFRRIIKSSDKPVVVDFWASWCGPCKTYGPEYEKASKENYNAVFLKISTEQEQQLSQELGIRGIPCTILFKNGKEVARQAGVMSSMQVKQFVNSVT
;
A
#
# COMPACT_ATOMS: atom_id res chain seq x y z
N MET A 1 -8.54 -3.84 -16.03
CA MET A 1 -9.64 -3.70 -15.03
C MET A 1 -9.05 -3.19 -13.72
N SER A 2 -9.68 -2.19 -13.10
CA SER A 2 -9.15 -1.59 -11.87
C SER A 2 -9.25 -2.55 -10.69
N HIS A 3 -8.10 -2.93 -10.14
CA HIS A 3 -7.99 -3.77 -8.93
C HIS A 3 -7.09 -3.15 -7.86
N THR A 4 -7.20 -3.70 -6.65
CA THR A 4 -6.30 -3.50 -5.50
C THR A 4 -5.95 -4.84 -4.87
N PHE A 5 -5.10 -4.82 -3.84
CA PHE A 5 -4.74 -5.98 -3.03
C PHE A 5 -5.08 -5.75 -1.56
N THR A 6 -5.42 -6.81 -0.84
CA THR A 6 -5.61 -6.77 0.61
C THR A 6 -5.21 -8.09 1.27
N VAL A 7 -4.73 -8.03 2.51
CA VAL A 7 -4.40 -9.21 3.32
C VAL A 7 -5.58 -9.57 4.22
N CYS A 8 -5.99 -10.84 4.19
CA CYS A 8 -7.09 -11.31 5.04
C CYS A 8 -6.69 -11.23 6.52
N PRO A 9 -7.48 -10.57 7.40
CA PRO A 9 -7.13 -10.45 8.81
C PRO A 9 -7.11 -11.81 9.54
N LYS A 10 -7.95 -12.75 9.10
CA LYS A 10 -8.12 -14.08 9.69
C LYS A 10 -7.04 -15.08 9.28
N CYS A 11 -6.85 -15.30 7.98
CA CYS A 11 -5.94 -16.36 7.49
C CYS A 11 -4.67 -15.84 6.80
N LYS A 12 -4.47 -14.52 6.79
CA LYS A 12 -3.30 -13.83 6.21
C LYS A 12 -3.09 -14.06 4.72
N SER A 13 -4.03 -14.66 3.99
CA SER A 13 -3.91 -14.78 2.54
C SER A 13 -4.07 -13.41 1.87
N LEU A 14 -3.22 -13.12 0.90
CA LEU A 14 -3.40 -12.01 -0.02
C LEU A 14 -4.57 -12.27 -0.98
N ASN A 15 -5.38 -11.26 -1.21
CA ASN A 15 -6.50 -11.25 -2.12
C ASN A 15 -6.33 -10.13 -3.14
N LYS A 16 -6.57 -10.44 -4.42
CA LYS A 16 -6.70 -9.47 -5.51
C LYS A 16 -8.18 -9.15 -5.68
N LEU A 17 -8.58 -7.90 -5.52
CA LEU A 17 -9.99 -7.47 -5.54
C LEU A 17 -10.22 -6.43 -6.63
N SER A 18 -11.38 -6.48 -7.30
CA SER A 18 -11.83 -5.32 -8.09
C SER A 18 -12.09 -4.15 -7.15
N ILE A 19 -11.85 -2.92 -7.64
CA ILE A 19 -12.13 -1.71 -6.85
C ILE A 19 -13.61 -1.66 -6.43
N GLU A 20 -14.52 -2.02 -7.34
CA GLU A 20 -15.96 -2.08 -7.06
C GLU A 20 -16.30 -2.95 -5.83
N LYS A 21 -15.76 -4.18 -5.77
CA LYS A 21 -15.97 -5.07 -4.62
C LYS A 21 -15.33 -4.54 -3.35
N ALA A 22 -14.15 -3.92 -3.47
CA ALA A 22 -13.45 -3.32 -2.36
C ALA A 22 -14.21 -2.13 -1.75
N THR A 23 -14.85 -1.30 -2.59
CA THR A 23 -15.64 -0.13 -2.14
C THR A 23 -17.04 -0.49 -1.68
N ALA A 24 -17.62 -1.60 -2.16
CA ALA A 24 -18.97 -2.04 -1.80
C ALA A 24 -19.05 -2.78 -0.45
N ASN A 25 -17.93 -3.01 0.25
CA ASN A 25 -17.86 -3.81 1.50
C ASN A 25 -18.44 -5.23 1.38
N GLN A 26 -18.42 -5.81 0.18
CA GLN A 26 -18.91 -7.17 -0.11
C GLN A 26 -17.78 -8.15 -0.43
N ALA A 27 -16.53 -7.75 -0.20
CA ALA A 27 -15.38 -8.59 -0.49
C ALA A 27 -15.24 -9.71 0.55
N VAL A 28 -15.05 -10.94 0.07
CA VAL A 28 -14.73 -12.11 0.90
C VAL A 28 -13.36 -12.66 0.52
N CYS A 29 -12.68 -13.25 1.49
CA CYS A 29 -11.42 -13.91 1.30
C CYS A 29 -11.59 -15.18 0.44
N GLY A 30 -10.89 -15.26 -0.69
CA GLY A 30 -10.96 -16.42 -1.58
C GLY A 30 -10.41 -17.71 -0.97
N LYS A 31 -9.62 -17.63 0.11
CA LYS A 31 -9.06 -18.81 0.79
C LYS A 31 -9.95 -19.33 1.92
N CYS A 32 -10.52 -18.45 2.74
CA CYS A 32 -11.21 -18.86 3.98
C CYS A 32 -12.64 -18.31 4.14
N GLY A 33 -13.15 -17.59 3.14
CA GLY A 33 -14.51 -17.02 3.14
C GLY A 33 -14.73 -15.84 4.10
N ASN A 34 -13.72 -15.42 4.86
CA ASN A 34 -13.85 -14.30 5.80
C ASN A 34 -14.17 -12.99 5.08
N ASN A 35 -15.10 -12.20 5.64
CA ASN A 35 -15.36 -10.84 5.15
C ASN A 35 -14.08 -9.99 5.22
N LEU A 36 -13.77 -9.31 4.12
CA LEU A 36 -12.65 -8.39 4.03
C LEU A 36 -13.19 -6.99 4.27
N VAL A 37 -12.84 -6.40 5.41
CA VAL A 37 -13.13 -5.00 5.72
C VAL A 37 -11.92 -4.19 5.29
N LEU A 38 -12.14 -3.19 4.43
CA LEU A 38 -11.06 -2.34 3.93
C LEU A 38 -11.19 -0.92 4.52
N HIS A 39 -10.11 -0.44 5.13
CA HIS A 39 -9.98 0.95 5.58
C HIS A 39 -9.30 1.75 4.47
N GLY A 40 -10.10 2.29 3.55
CA GLY A 40 -9.57 2.78 2.28
C GLY A 40 -9.15 1.63 1.37
N LEU A 41 -8.20 1.89 0.47
CA LEU A 41 -7.66 0.86 -0.43
C LEU A 41 -6.20 0.53 -0.11
N VAL A 42 -5.77 0.83 1.13
CA VAL A 42 -4.41 0.58 1.63
C VAL A 42 -4.34 -0.80 2.28
N SER A 43 -3.39 -1.63 1.85
CA SER A 43 -3.10 -2.91 2.52
C SER A 43 -1.78 -2.85 3.28
N GLU A 44 -1.82 -3.24 4.55
CA GLU A 44 -0.60 -3.60 5.27
C GLU A 44 -0.12 -4.97 4.78
N VAL A 45 1.18 -5.07 4.48
CA VAL A 45 1.79 -6.29 3.93
C VAL A 45 3.15 -6.54 4.55
N ASN A 46 3.57 -7.81 4.59
CA ASN A 46 4.93 -8.20 4.93
C ASN A 46 5.83 -8.23 3.69
N THR A 47 7.11 -8.57 3.87
CA THR A 47 8.08 -8.65 2.78
C THR A 47 7.68 -9.61 1.66
N GLU A 48 7.15 -10.79 1.99
CA GLU A 48 6.77 -11.80 0.99
C GLU A 48 5.61 -11.30 0.11
N ASP A 49 4.57 -10.78 0.75
CA ASP A 49 3.40 -10.21 0.08
C ASP A 49 3.77 -9.03 -0.79
N PHE A 50 4.58 -8.10 -0.27
CA PHE A 50 5.11 -6.96 -1.03
C PHE A 50 5.80 -7.42 -2.31
N ARG A 51 6.77 -8.34 -2.19
CA ARG A 51 7.54 -8.87 -3.35
C ARG A 51 6.64 -9.54 -4.38
N ARG A 52 5.62 -10.29 -3.94
CA ARG A 52 4.63 -10.90 -4.83
C ARG A 52 3.80 -9.84 -5.56
N ILE A 53 3.33 -8.81 -4.85
CA ILE A 53 2.47 -7.76 -5.41
C ILE A 53 3.23 -6.94 -6.45
N ILE A 54 4.43 -6.43 -6.14
CA ILE A 54 5.18 -5.58 -7.08
C ILE A 54 5.56 -6.30 -8.37
N LYS A 55 5.69 -7.64 -8.32
CA LYS A 55 5.96 -8.48 -9.49
C LYS A 55 4.72 -8.79 -10.31
N SER A 56 3.55 -8.88 -9.66
CA SER A 56 2.30 -9.33 -10.28
C SER A 56 1.36 -8.19 -10.71
N SER A 57 1.57 -6.98 -10.18
CA SER A 57 0.75 -5.81 -10.44
C SER A 57 1.03 -5.27 -11.84
N ASP A 58 -0.02 -5.07 -12.63
CA ASP A 58 0.00 -4.34 -13.91
C ASP A 58 -0.08 -2.81 -13.72
N LYS A 59 -0.32 -2.36 -12.49
CA LYS A 59 -0.37 -0.97 -12.05
C LYS A 59 0.88 -0.60 -11.25
N PRO A 60 1.21 0.70 -11.18
CA PRO A 60 2.15 1.18 -10.16
C PRO A 60 1.70 0.78 -8.75
N VAL A 61 2.67 0.42 -7.93
CA VAL A 61 2.48 0.08 -6.52
C VAL A 61 3.15 1.18 -5.69
N VAL A 62 2.35 1.92 -4.94
CA VAL A 62 2.82 2.95 -4.02
C VAL A 62 2.85 2.35 -2.61
N VAL A 63 3.95 2.57 -1.89
CA VAL A 63 4.19 1.95 -0.58
C VAL A 63 4.61 3.01 0.42
N ASP A 64 3.88 3.11 1.53
CA ASP A 64 4.25 3.90 2.70
C ASP A 64 5.04 3.03 3.70
N PHE A 65 6.29 3.40 3.95
CA PHE A 65 7.15 2.82 4.99
C PHE A 65 6.99 3.64 6.28
N TRP A 66 6.43 3.00 7.31
CA TRP A 66 5.99 3.65 8.54
C TRP A 66 6.43 2.87 9.80
N ALA A 67 6.13 3.40 10.99
CA ALA A 67 6.25 2.68 12.26
C ALA A 67 5.25 3.21 13.30
N SER A 68 4.86 2.37 14.26
CA SER A 68 3.85 2.70 15.28
C SER A 68 4.24 3.84 16.22
N TRP A 69 5.54 3.99 16.49
CA TRP A 69 6.11 5.02 17.36
C TRP A 69 6.38 6.36 16.64
N CYS A 70 6.29 6.40 15.31
CA CYS A 70 6.60 7.56 14.50
C CYS A 70 5.44 8.58 14.52
N GLY A 71 5.63 9.71 15.21
CA GLY A 71 4.66 10.80 15.28
C GLY A 71 4.17 11.29 13.90
N PRO A 72 5.07 11.69 12.97
CA PRO A 72 4.69 12.12 11.62
C PRO A 72 3.93 11.06 10.83
N CYS A 73 4.23 9.77 11.02
CA CYS A 73 3.55 8.67 10.34
C CYS A 73 2.07 8.59 10.75
N LYS A 74 1.74 8.89 12.01
CA LYS A 74 0.36 8.93 12.49
C LYS A 74 -0.46 10.03 11.81
N THR A 75 0.16 11.16 11.47
CA THR A 75 -0.48 12.23 10.68
C THR A 75 -0.57 11.87 9.20
N TYR A 76 0.42 11.15 8.67
CA TYR A 76 0.46 10.78 7.25
C TYR A 76 -0.55 9.68 6.87
N GLY A 77 -0.75 8.68 7.73
CA GLY A 77 -1.65 7.56 7.46
C GLY A 77 -3.04 7.96 6.94
N PRO A 78 -3.77 8.87 7.62
CA PRO A 78 -5.07 9.35 7.13
C PRO A 78 -5.03 10.03 5.76
N GLU A 79 -4.00 10.83 5.48
CA GLU A 79 -3.82 11.49 4.17
C GLU A 79 -3.54 10.47 3.06
N TYR A 80 -2.73 9.46 3.36
CA TYR A 80 -2.42 8.35 2.46
C TYR A 80 -3.66 7.48 2.18
N GLU A 81 -4.43 7.14 3.22
CA GLU A 81 -5.71 6.43 3.07
C GLU A 81 -6.72 7.22 2.22
N LYS A 82 -6.81 8.54 2.43
CA LYS A 82 -7.66 9.42 1.62
C LYS A 82 -7.23 9.41 0.15
N ALA A 83 -5.93 9.52 -0.13
CA ALA A 83 -5.42 9.43 -1.50
C ALA A 83 -5.77 8.09 -2.17
N SER A 84 -5.70 6.98 -1.44
CA SER A 84 -6.04 5.65 -1.96
C SER A 84 -7.49 5.55 -2.45
N LYS A 85 -8.42 6.25 -1.79
CA LYS A 85 -9.85 6.28 -2.15
C LYS A 85 -10.14 7.14 -3.38
N GLU A 86 -9.23 8.02 -3.76
CA GLU A 86 -9.38 8.96 -4.87
C GLU A 86 -8.47 8.64 -6.06
N ASN A 87 -7.62 7.61 -5.97
CA ASN A 87 -6.71 7.21 -7.03
C ASN A 87 -6.74 5.70 -7.24
N TYR A 88 -7.55 5.26 -8.20
CA TYR A 88 -7.70 3.85 -8.54
C TYR A 88 -6.68 3.34 -9.55
N ASN A 89 -5.74 4.18 -9.99
CA ASN A 89 -4.73 3.81 -11.00
C ASN A 89 -3.46 3.21 -10.39
N ALA A 90 -3.37 3.15 -9.06
CA ALA A 90 -2.28 2.50 -8.33
C ALA A 90 -2.80 1.54 -7.26
N VAL A 91 -1.92 0.64 -6.83
CA VAL A 91 -2.11 -0.20 -5.64
C VAL A 91 -1.43 0.50 -4.47
N PHE A 92 -2.16 0.69 -3.37
CA PHE A 92 -1.64 1.34 -2.17
C PHE A 92 -1.30 0.30 -1.11
N LEU A 93 -0.05 0.27 -0.68
CA LEU A 93 0.43 -0.59 0.39
C LEU A 93 1.03 0.25 1.51
N LYS A 94 1.14 -0.35 2.70
CA LYS A 94 1.99 0.15 3.78
C LYS A 94 2.78 -1.00 4.40
N ILE A 95 4.00 -0.70 4.84
CA ILE A 95 4.93 -1.66 5.45
C ILE A 95 5.46 -1.07 6.74
N SER A 96 5.32 -1.80 7.84
CA SER A 96 5.94 -1.39 9.11
C SER A 96 7.43 -1.71 9.08
N THR A 97 8.24 -0.67 9.16
CA THR A 97 9.71 -0.77 9.24
C THR A 97 10.20 -1.39 10.56
N GLU A 98 9.36 -1.37 11.60
CA GLU A 98 9.69 -2.01 12.89
C GLU A 98 9.58 -3.54 12.82
N GLN A 99 8.66 -4.05 11.97
CA GLN A 99 8.43 -5.47 11.73
C GLN A 99 9.30 -6.00 10.58
N GLU A 100 9.44 -5.23 9.49
CA GLU A 100 10.13 -5.63 8.26
C GLU A 100 11.51 -4.96 8.15
N GLN A 101 12.37 -5.17 9.17
CA GLN A 101 13.66 -4.48 9.30
C GLN A 101 14.63 -4.80 8.16
N GLN A 102 14.70 -6.07 7.73
CA GLN A 102 15.59 -6.49 6.65
C GLN A 102 15.20 -5.82 5.33
N LEU A 103 13.91 -5.81 4.98
CA LEU A 103 13.42 -5.11 3.78
C LEU A 103 13.69 -3.61 3.85
N SER A 104 13.53 -3.00 5.03
CA SER A 104 13.83 -1.57 5.23
C SER A 104 15.31 -1.26 4.96
N GLN A 105 16.22 -2.15 5.38
CA GLN A 105 17.65 -2.03 5.08
C GLN A 105 17.95 -2.24 3.60
N GLU A 106 17.39 -3.29 2.99
CA GLU A 106 17.55 -3.61 1.56
C GLU A 106 17.12 -2.44 0.66
N LEU A 107 16.01 -1.78 0.98
CA LEU A 107 15.48 -0.63 0.23
C LEU A 107 16.12 0.70 0.64
N GLY A 108 17.06 0.70 1.60
CA GLY A 108 17.74 1.89 2.07
C GLY A 108 16.80 2.93 2.66
N ILE A 109 15.84 2.52 3.49
CA ILE A 109 14.94 3.42 4.23
C ILE A 109 15.74 4.08 5.36
N ARG A 110 16.00 5.38 5.23
CA ARG A 110 16.81 6.17 6.18
C ARG A 110 15.99 7.08 7.11
N GLY A 111 14.70 7.19 6.87
CA GLY A 111 13.77 8.01 7.64
C GLY A 111 12.33 7.66 7.26
N ILE A 112 11.41 7.90 8.19
CA ILE A 112 9.99 7.60 8.04
C ILE A 112 9.11 8.80 8.44
N PRO A 113 7.93 8.98 7.81
CA PRO A 113 7.41 8.16 6.72
C PRO A 113 8.22 8.33 5.43
N CYS A 114 8.29 7.27 4.64
CA CYS A 114 8.90 7.30 3.31
C CYS A 114 7.97 6.60 2.33
N THR A 115 7.62 7.29 1.25
CA THR A 115 6.78 6.73 0.19
C THR A 115 7.63 6.37 -1.00
N ILE A 116 7.53 5.13 -1.47
CA ILE A 116 8.23 4.65 -2.67
C ILE A 116 7.20 4.17 -3.68
N LEU A 117 7.45 4.49 -4.95
CA LEU A 117 6.64 4.10 -6.08
C LEU A 117 7.38 3.06 -6.91
N PHE A 118 6.73 1.93 -7.13
CA PHE A 118 7.24 0.83 -7.94
C PHE A 118 6.43 0.69 -9.22
N LYS A 119 7.10 0.49 -10.36
CA LYS A 119 6.49 0.15 -11.66
C LYS A 119 7.25 -1.01 -12.26
N ASN A 120 6.54 -2.07 -12.68
CA ASN A 120 7.14 -3.30 -13.21
C ASN A 120 8.22 -3.90 -12.29
N GLY A 121 7.95 -3.94 -10.98
CA GLY A 121 8.86 -4.47 -9.96
C GLY A 121 10.10 -3.60 -9.65
N LYS A 122 10.21 -2.40 -10.22
CA LYS A 122 11.36 -1.50 -10.00
C LYS A 122 10.93 -0.22 -9.31
N GLU A 123 11.75 0.29 -8.40
CA GLU A 123 11.61 1.63 -7.83
C GLU A 123 11.76 2.67 -8.95
N VAL A 124 10.79 3.57 -9.08
CA VAL A 124 10.78 4.65 -10.08
C VAL A 124 10.72 6.05 -9.48
N ALA A 125 10.22 6.17 -8.24
CA ALA A 125 10.21 7.42 -7.51
C ALA A 125 10.17 7.17 -6.00
N ARG A 126 10.64 8.15 -5.24
CA ARG A 126 10.75 8.11 -3.78
C ARG A 126 10.53 9.50 -3.22
N GLN A 127 9.78 9.58 -2.11
CA GLN A 127 9.57 10.81 -1.36
C GLN A 127 9.71 10.51 0.14
N ALA A 128 10.53 11.29 0.83
CA ALA A 128 10.61 11.24 2.30
C ALA A 128 9.69 12.30 2.92
N GLY A 129 9.15 11.99 4.10
CA GLY A 129 8.30 12.90 4.86
C GLY A 129 6.81 12.79 4.54
N VAL A 130 6.02 13.57 5.27
CA VAL A 130 4.56 13.60 5.17
C VAL A 130 4.14 14.27 3.87
N MET A 131 3.13 13.70 3.21
CA MET A 131 2.42 14.32 2.09
C MET A 131 0.93 14.48 2.42
N SER A 132 0.32 15.58 1.99
CA SER A 132 -1.14 15.68 1.88
C SER A 132 -1.69 14.69 0.85
N SER A 133 -2.99 14.37 0.92
CA SER A 133 -3.63 13.45 -0.03
C SER A 133 -3.49 13.92 -1.48
N MET A 134 -3.50 15.23 -1.71
CA MET A 134 -3.28 15.83 -3.03
C MET A 134 -1.84 15.60 -3.53
N GLN A 135 -0.84 15.77 -2.67
CA GLN A 135 0.56 15.52 -3.02
C GLN A 135 0.81 14.04 -3.29
N VAL A 136 0.20 13.13 -2.52
CA VAL A 136 0.27 11.68 -2.81
C VAL A 136 -0.28 11.37 -4.20
N LYS A 137 -1.42 11.95 -4.57
CA LYS A 137 -2.00 11.78 -5.92
C LYS A 137 -1.07 12.30 -7.02
N GLN A 138 -0.49 13.49 -6.83
CA GLN A 138 0.49 14.07 -7.77
C GLN A 138 1.74 13.19 -7.90
N PHE A 139 2.26 12.70 -6.77
CA PHE A 139 3.41 11.80 -6.74
C PHE A 139 3.15 10.52 -7.53
N VAL A 140 2.00 9.86 -7.31
CA VAL A 140 1.61 8.66 -8.06
C VAL A 140 1.47 8.95 -9.56
N ASN A 141 0.88 10.09 -9.91
CA ASN A 141 0.63 10.45 -11.30
C ASN A 141 1.89 10.91 -12.06
N SER A 142 3.00 11.17 -11.36
CA SER A 142 4.25 11.64 -11.98
C SER A 142 4.96 10.58 -12.83
N VAL A 143 4.59 9.30 -12.70
CA VAL A 143 5.21 8.16 -13.40
C VAL A 143 4.23 7.32 -14.21
N THR A 144 2.95 7.67 -14.20
CA THR A 144 1.88 6.97 -14.94
C THR A 144 1.78 7.46 -16.36
#